data_AF-A0A661DTE9-F1
#
_entry.id   AF-A0A661DTE9-F1
#
_cell.length_a   1.000
_cell.length_b   1.000
_cell.length_c   1.000
_cell.angle_alpha   90.00
_cell.angle_beta   90.00
_cell.angle_gamma   90.00
#
_symmetry.space_group_name_H-M   'P 1'
#
loop_
_entity.id
_entity.type
_entity.pdbx_description
1 polymer ?
#
loop_
_entity_poly.entity_id
_entity_poly.type
_entity_poly.pdbx_seq_one_letter_code
_entity_poly.pdbx_strand_id
1 'polypeptide(L)'
;MSSLKKIPILKVILIIWIVFASLYVVYGEYQRVQIMVAQRSYQAGLRDAVNQLIEQAQTCQPIPVTSGEDSVSLISLACLNPPTEETTEEVE
;
A
#
# COMPACT_ATOMS: atom_id res chain seq x y z
N MET A 1 31.46 -23.25 40.54
CA MET A 1 31.77 -23.61 39.15
C MET A 1 30.78 -24.69 38.73
N SER A 2 29.85 -24.32 37.86
CA SER A 2 28.55 -24.99 37.68
C SER A 2 28.67 -26.47 37.36
N SER A 3 28.03 -27.28 38.19
CA SER A 3 27.95 -28.74 38.07
C SER A 3 27.24 -29.10 36.76
N LEU A 4 28.00 -29.51 35.74
CA LEU A 4 27.52 -30.08 34.48
C LEU A 4 26.95 -31.48 34.76
N LYS A 5 25.78 -31.49 35.42
CA LYS A 5 24.95 -32.66 35.63
C LYS A 5 24.59 -33.17 34.24
N LYS A 6 25.05 -34.38 33.87
CA LYS A 6 24.85 -35.03 32.57
C LYS A 6 23.42 -34.79 32.06
N ILE A 7 23.26 -33.78 31.21
CA ILE A 7 21.97 -33.49 30.58
C ILE A 7 21.77 -34.62 29.58
N PRO A 8 20.63 -35.35 29.62
CA PRO A 8 20.38 -36.37 28.62
C PRO A 8 20.42 -35.69 27.25
N ILE A 9 21.24 -36.20 26.33
CA ILE A 9 21.47 -35.65 24.99
C ILE A 9 20.15 -35.31 24.27
N LEU A 10 19.12 -36.11 24.52
CA LEU A 10 17.74 -35.88 24.06
C LEU A 10 17.16 -34.51 24.46
N LYS A 11 17.41 -34.03 25.69
CA LYS A 11 16.94 -32.70 26.14
C LYS A 11 17.66 -31.58 25.40
N VAL A 12 18.94 -31.74 25.10
CA VAL A 12 19.72 -30.73 24.35
C VAL A 12 19.19 -30.64 22.92
N ILE A 13 18.96 -31.78 22.27
CA ILE A 13 18.39 -31.85 20.91
C ILE A 13 17.01 -31.20 20.87
N LEU A 14 16.16 -31.47 21.87
CA LEU A 14 14.81 -30.91 21.96
C LEU A 14 14.83 -29.38 22.13
N ILE A 15 15.72 -28.86 22.97
CA ILE A 15 15.88 -27.41 23.14
C ILE A 15 16.35 -26.76 21.84
N ILE A 16 17.37 -27.33 21.18
CA ILE A 16 17.87 -26.82 19.90
C ILE A 16 16.75 -26.82 18.85
N TRP A 17 15.97 -27.90 18.77
CA TRP A 17 14.83 -27.99 17.86
C TRP A 17 13.81 -26.87 18.08
N ILE A 18 13.43 -26.60 19.33
CA ILE A 18 12.48 -25.53 19.67
C ILE A 18 13.05 -24.16 19.30
N VAL A 19 14.34 -23.92 19.56
CA VAL A 19 15.00 -22.66 19.21
C VAL A 19 14.99 -22.45 17.70
N PHE A 20 15.37 -23.46 16.92
CA PHE A 20 15.34 -23.38 15.46
C PHE A 20 13.94 -23.17 14.90
N ALA A 21 12.94 -23.90 15.41
CA ALA A 21 11.55 -23.73 14.98
C ALA A 21 11.03 -22.31 15.27
N SER A 22 11.31 -21.80 16.47
CA SER A 22 10.95 -20.43 16.85
C SER A 22 11.61 -19.39 15.95
N LEU A 23 12.91 -19.54 15.68
CA LEU A 23 13.65 -18.63 14.82
C LEU A 23 13.10 -18.61 13.39
N TYR A 24 12.79 -19.78 12.85
CA TYR A 24 12.23 -19.92 11.51
C TYR A 24 10.90 -19.19 11.36
N VAL A 25 9.98 -19.36 12.33
CA VAL A 25 8.68 -18.69 12.33
C VAL A 25 8.84 -17.17 12.46
N VAL A 26 9.66 -16.70 13.40
CA VAL A 26 9.89 -15.26 13.61
C VAL A 26 10.50 -14.62 12.36
N TYR A 27 11.46 -15.28 11.73
CA TYR A 27 12.10 -14.77 10.52
C TYR A 27 11.11 -14.66 9.34
N GLY A 28 10.26 -15.69 9.17
CA GLY A 28 9.21 -15.67 8.15
C GLY A 28 8.21 -14.53 8.37
N GLU A 29 7.80 -14.29 9.61
CA GLU A 29 6.85 -13.23 9.93
C GLU A 29 7.47 -11.83 9.78
N TYR A 30 8.74 -11.67 10.14
CA TYR A 30 9.47 -10.42 9.95
C TYR A 30 9.53 -10.00 8.47
N GLN A 31 9.81 -10.94 7.56
CA GLN A 31 9.80 -10.65 6.12
C GLN A 31 8.40 -10.27 5.61
N ARG A 32 7.35 -10.97 6.07
CA ARG A 32 5.96 -10.62 5.72
C ARG A 32 5.58 -9.22 6.18
N VAL A 33 5.96 -8.85 7.40
CA VAL A 33 5.70 -7.51 7.95
C VAL A 33 6.40 -6.45 7.13
N GLN A 34 7.67 -6.63 6.76
CA GLN A 34 8.39 -5.66 5.93
C GLN A 34 7.72 -5.46 4.56
N ILE A 35 7.36 -6.55 3.88
CA ILE A 35 6.68 -6.49 2.57
C ILE A 35 5.33 -5.79 2.71
N MET A 36 4.55 -6.12 3.75
CA MET A 36 3.26 -5.50 3.99
C MET A 36 3.39 -3.99 4.26
N VAL A 37 4.36 -3.57 5.08
CA VAL A 37 4.59 -2.15 5.36
C VAL A 37 5.00 -1.41 4.09
N ALA A 38 5.90 -1.98 3.28
CA ALA A 38 6.31 -1.38 2.01
C ALA A 38 5.15 -1.24 1.02
N GLN A 39 4.29 -2.26 0.91
CA GLN A 39 3.09 -2.20 0.07
C GLN A 39 2.10 -1.16 0.57
N ARG A 40 1.88 -1.09 1.89
CA ARG A 40 0.96 -0.12 2.50
C ARG A 40 1.43 1.31 2.29
N SER A 41 2.72 1.60 2.48
CA SER A 41 3.26 2.95 2.27
C SER A 41 3.20 3.35 0.80
N TYR A 42 3.49 2.44 -0.12
CA TYR A 42 3.35 2.68 -1.56
C TYR A 42 1.90 2.99 -1.95
N GLN A 43 0.94 2.17 -1.49
CA GLN A 43 -0.48 2.40 -1.73
C GLN A 43 -0.99 3.70 -1.09
N ALA A 44 -0.49 4.05 0.11
CA ALA A 44 -0.83 5.30 0.76
C ALA A 44 -0.35 6.51 -0.07
N GLY A 45 0.91 6.50 -0.53
CA GLY A 45 1.44 7.58 -1.37
C GLY A 45 0.69 7.73 -2.70
N LEU A 46 0.32 6.61 -3.34
CA LEU A 46 -0.53 6.65 -4.53
C LEU A 46 -1.90 7.28 -4.24
N ARG A 47 -2.54 6.89 -3.13
CA ARG A 47 -3.83 7.46 -2.71
C ARG A 47 -3.73 8.95 -2.44
N ASP A 48 -2.69 9.40 -1.74
CA ASP A 48 -2.50 10.81 -1.43
C ASP A 48 -2.27 11.63 -2.71
N ALA A 49 -1.47 11.12 -3.65
CA ALA A 49 -1.24 11.77 -4.94
C ALA A 49 -2.54 11.87 -5.77
N VAL A 50 -3.34 10.80 -5.82
CA VAL A 50 -4.64 10.81 -6.50
C VAL A 50 -5.61 11.76 -5.82
N ASN A 51 -5.68 11.79 -4.49
CA ASN A 51 -6.54 12.70 -3.75
C ASN A 51 -6.17 14.17 -4.03
N GLN A 52 -4.88 14.51 -4.02
CA GLN A 52 -4.42 15.85 -4.38
C GLN A 52 -4.80 16.21 -5.82
N LEU A 53 -4.66 15.27 -6.75
CA LEU A 53 -5.05 15.50 -8.15
C LEU A 53 -6.56 15.72 -8.27
N ILE A 54 -7.38 14.99 -7.51
CA ILE A 54 -8.84 15.16 -7.46
C ILE A 54 -9.20 16.54 -6.88
N GLU A 55 -8.58 16.94 -5.76
CA GLU A 55 -8.80 18.26 -5.16
C GLU A 55 -8.44 19.39 -6.12
N GLN A 56 -7.31 19.30 -6.80
CA GLN A 56 -6.91 20.27 -7.82
C GLN A 56 -7.89 20.25 -9.00
N ALA A 57 -8.38 19.09 -9.41
CA ALA A 57 -9.29 18.94 -10.54
C ALA A 57 -10.67 19.58 -10.29
N GLN A 58 -11.06 19.78 -9.02
CA GLN A 58 -12.27 20.54 -8.67
C GLN A 58 -12.16 22.03 -8.98
N THR A 59 -10.95 22.58 -9.11
CA THR A 59 -10.74 24.00 -9.43
C THR A 59 -10.96 24.34 -10.91
N CYS A 60 -11.28 23.33 -11.75
CA CYS A 60 -11.49 23.47 -13.19
C CYS A 60 -10.33 24.12 -13.96
N GLN A 61 -9.12 24.07 -13.39
CA GLN A 61 -7.91 24.49 -14.07
C GLN A 61 -7.22 23.28 -14.69
N PRO A 62 -6.57 23.43 -15.87
CA PRO A 62 -5.77 22.38 -16.46
C PRO A 62 -4.58 22.04 -15.55
N ILE A 63 -4.42 20.76 -15.20
CA ILE A 63 -3.37 20.27 -14.33
C ILE A 63 -2.33 19.53 -15.18
N PRO A 64 -1.07 20.01 -15.23
CA PRO A 64 -0.02 19.29 -15.93
C PRO A 64 0.38 18.04 -15.14
N VAL A 65 0.19 16.87 -15.73
CA VAL A 65 0.66 15.59 -15.19
C VAL A 65 1.77 15.05 -16.07
N THR A 66 2.87 14.66 -15.44
CA THR A 66 4.05 14.12 -16.11
C THR A 66 4.28 12.68 -15.68
N SER A 67 4.58 11.81 -16.64
CA SER A 67 4.95 10.41 -16.40
C SER A 67 6.13 10.06 -17.30
N GLY A 68 7.33 10.03 -16.72
CA GLY A 68 8.56 9.84 -17.51
C GLY A 68 8.84 11.01 -18.45
N GLU A 69 8.87 10.75 -19.76
CA GLU A 69 9.06 11.76 -20.80
C GLU A 69 7.74 12.36 -21.32
N ASP A 70 6.61 11.73 -21.00
CA ASP A 70 5.30 12.17 -21.45
C ASP A 70 4.70 13.21 -20.50
N SER A 71 4.17 14.29 -21.07
CA SER A 71 3.47 15.35 -20.34
C SER A 71 2.10 15.58 -20.97
N VAL A 72 1.06 15.54 -20.15
CA VAL A 72 -0.33 15.75 -20.59
C VAL A 72 -1.03 16.69 -19.61
N SER A 73 -1.95 17.50 -20.11
CA SER A 73 -2.77 18.38 -19.27
C SER A 73 -4.12 17.73 -19.03
N LEU A 74 -4.46 17.50 -17.76
CA LEU A 74 -5.72 16.89 -17.35
C LEU A 74 -6.69 17.98 -16.91
N ILE A 75 -7.96 17.85 -17.27
CA ILE A 75 -9.05 18.67 -16.74
C ILE A 75 -10.22 17.77 -16.40
N SER A 76 -10.95 18.10 -15.33
CA SER A 76 -12.14 17.34 -14.95
C SER A 76 -13.22 17.44 -16.03
N LEU A 77 -13.82 16.31 -16.39
CA LEU A 77 -14.96 16.26 -17.32
C LEU A 77 -16.16 17.07 -16.81
N ALA A 78 -16.31 17.19 -15.49
CA ALA A 78 -17.34 18.03 -14.88
C ALA A 78 -17.18 19.51 -15.23
N CYS A 79 -15.97 19.95 -15.59
CA CYS A 79 -15.68 21.32 -16.01
C CYS A 79 -15.86 21.53 -17.52
N LEU A 80 -15.97 20.44 -18.29
CA LEU A 80 -16.15 20.47 -19.75
C LEU A 80 -17.62 20.38 -20.16
N ASN A 81 -18.48 19.84 -19.28
CA ASN A 81 -19.92 19.90 -19.47
C ASN A 81 -20.45 21.22 -18.86
N PRO A 82 -21.01 22.15 -19.66
CA PRO A 82 -21.92 23.13 -19.07
C PRO A 82 -23.05 22.36 -18.37
N PRO A 83 -23.64 22.86 -17.26
CA PRO A 83 -24.85 22.28 -16.72
C PRO A 83 -25.88 22.26 -17.86
N THR A 84 -26.14 21.08 -18.40
CA THR A 84 -27.21 20.86 -19.36
C THR A 84 -28.47 21.27 -18.61
N GLU A 85 -29.13 22.34 -19.08
CA GLU A 85 -30.56 22.50 -18.80
C GLU A 85 -31.22 21.14 -19.06
N GLU A 86 -31.97 20.67 -18.08
CA GLU A 86 -32.89 19.55 -18.25
C GLU A 86 -33.73 19.85 -19.50
N THR A 87 -33.42 19.14 -20.60
CA THR A 87 -34.31 19.11 -21.75
C THR A 87 -35.49 18.24 -21.32
N THR A 88 -36.51 18.89 -20.79
CA THR A 88 -37.86 18.35 -20.65
C THR A 88 -38.36 18.05 -22.05
N GLU A 89 -38.22 16.80 -22.48
CA GLU A 89 -38.91 16.27 -23.64
C GLU A 89 -40.37 16.01 -23.22
N GLU A 90 -41.23 17.01 -23.40
CA GLU A 90 -42.69 16.82 -23.43
C GLU A 90 -43.00 15.90 -24.61
N VAL A 91 -43.41 14.67 -24.31
CA VAL A 91 -44.04 13.76 -25.27
C VAL A 91 -45.47 14.22 -25.46
N GLU A 92 -45.74 14.88 -26.59
CA GLU A 92 -47.10 15.09 -27.13
C GLU A 92 -47.63 13.82 -27.80
#